data_AF-A0A1H5F4Z5-F1
#
_entry.id   AF-A0A1H5F4Z5-F1
#
_cell.length_a   1.000
_cell.length_b   1.000
_cell.length_c   1.000
_cell.angle_alpha   90.00
_cell.angle_beta   90.00
_cell.angle_gamma   90.00
#
_symmetry.space_group_name_H-M   'P 1'
#
loop_
_entity.id
_entity.type
_entity.pdbx_description
1 polymer ?
#
loop_
_entity_poly.entity_id
_entity_poly.type
_entity_poly.pdbx_seq_one_letter_code
_entity_poly.pdbx_strand_id
1 'polypeptide(L)'
;MSPDKRSRRARTPKKTRDDLPAQSRPSSDDPHEIVYFRRYIGADSAPGREYLQGLPTKVRATMSACLIAVAKTPPKRFAGGGYWEAMHGSMTGWFEVRVDGPGRTHHRLFCRLDYDAEGYDKPLLVVITGMSKPFRTTFSEDDYAAVRELGDEYFAKNPRSLN
;
A
#
# COMPACT_ATOMS: atom_id res chain seq x y z
N MET A 1 -59.50 -18.42 39.19
CA MET A 1 -58.07 -18.49 39.54
C MET A 1 -57.37 -19.36 38.50
N SER A 2 -56.44 -18.79 37.74
CA SER A 2 -55.68 -19.50 36.69
C SER A 2 -54.25 -18.94 36.67
N PRO A 3 -53.19 -19.76 36.62
CA PRO A 3 -51.85 -19.33 37.02
C PRO A 3 -51.01 -18.72 35.89
N ASP A 4 -50.40 -17.59 36.25
CA ASP A 4 -49.05 -17.08 35.98
C ASP A 4 -48.23 -17.61 34.77
N LYS A 5 -47.97 -16.72 33.80
CA LYS A 5 -47.05 -16.94 32.67
C LYS A 5 -45.61 -16.54 33.06
N ARG A 6 -44.80 -17.52 33.48
CA ARG A 6 -43.34 -17.32 33.64
C ARG A 6 -42.63 -17.26 32.28
N SER A 7 -41.93 -16.15 32.06
CA SER A 7 -41.02 -15.90 30.94
C SER A 7 -39.80 -16.82 30.99
N ARG A 8 -39.59 -17.63 29.94
CA ARG A 8 -38.31 -18.31 29.70
C ARG A 8 -37.47 -17.46 28.77
N ARG A 9 -36.52 -16.70 29.33
CA ARG A 9 -35.42 -16.08 28.58
C ARG A 9 -34.45 -17.19 28.17
N ALA A 10 -34.40 -17.52 26.88
CA ALA A 10 -33.40 -18.44 26.34
C ALA A 10 -32.01 -17.82 26.49
N ARG A 11 -31.07 -18.54 27.12
CA ARG A 11 -29.65 -18.16 27.20
C ARG A 11 -28.99 -18.55 25.87
N THR A 12 -28.47 -17.56 25.16
CA THR A 12 -27.64 -17.77 23.96
C THR A 12 -26.33 -18.46 24.36
N PRO A 13 -25.91 -19.54 23.68
CA PRO A 13 -24.66 -20.24 24.01
C PRO A 13 -23.45 -19.35 23.68
N LYS A 14 -22.44 -19.39 24.58
CA LYS A 14 -21.20 -18.63 24.45
C LYS A 14 -20.22 -19.42 23.58
N LYS A 15 -19.86 -18.89 22.41
CA LYS A 15 -18.89 -19.49 21.48
C LYS A 15 -17.55 -19.78 22.18
N THR A 16 -17.04 -20.99 22.00
CA THR A 16 -15.70 -21.44 22.42
C THR A 16 -14.63 -21.00 21.42
N ARG A 17 -13.37 -20.92 21.86
CA ARG A 17 -12.23 -20.38 21.09
C ARG A 17 -11.89 -21.17 19.81
N ASP A 18 -12.45 -22.37 19.63
CA ASP A 18 -12.29 -23.20 18.43
C ASP A 18 -13.25 -22.85 17.27
N ASP A 19 -14.19 -21.90 17.48
CA ASP A 19 -15.10 -21.38 16.45
C ASP A 19 -14.57 -20.11 15.74
N LEU A 20 -13.28 -19.80 15.89
CA LEU A 20 -12.69 -18.66 15.17
C LEU A 20 -12.53 -19.06 13.70
N PRO A 21 -13.21 -18.38 12.76
CA PRO A 21 -13.02 -18.66 11.35
C PRO A 21 -11.54 -18.47 10.99
N ALA A 22 -11.03 -19.33 10.10
CA ALA A 22 -9.72 -19.13 9.47
C ALA A 22 -9.59 -17.66 9.06
N GLN A 23 -8.49 -17.00 9.46
CA GLN A 23 -8.24 -15.59 9.12
C GLN A 23 -8.47 -15.41 7.62
N SER A 24 -9.59 -14.78 7.27
CA SER A 24 -9.91 -14.44 5.89
C SER A 24 -8.85 -13.44 5.44
N ARG A 25 -8.29 -13.66 4.25
CA ARG A 25 -7.32 -12.74 3.65
C ARG A 25 -7.82 -11.29 3.77
N PRO A 26 -6.94 -10.31 4.06
CA PRO A 26 -7.35 -8.92 4.18
C PRO A 26 -8.09 -8.45 2.93
N SER A 27 -9.20 -7.71 3.11
CA SER A 27 -10.01 -7.22 2.00
C SER A 27 -9.29 -6.09 1.26
N SER A 28 -9.53 -5.97 -0.05
CA SER A 28 -9.01 -4.82 -0.79
C SER A 28 -9.65 -3.48 -0.42
N ASP A 29 -10.77 -3.51 0.31
CA ASP A 29 -11.44 -2.33 0.85
C ASP A 29 -11.01 -2.00 2.30
N ASP A 30 -10.13 -2.80 2.92
CA ASP A 30 -9.62 -2.51 4.26
C ASP A 30 -8.59 -1.37 4.24
N PRO A 31 -8.43 -0.63 5.35
CA PRO A 31 -7.30 0.29 5.49
C PRO A 31 -5.98 -0.43 5.33
N HIS A 32 -5.14 0.08 4.45
CA HIS A 32 -3.83 -0.49 4.16
C HIS A 32 -2.79 0.00 5.19
N GLU A 33 -1.80 -0.84 5.46
CA GLU A 33 -0.59 -0.44 6.17
C GLU A 33 0.46 0.04 5.17
N ILE A 34 1.07 1.20 5.44
CA ILE A 34 2.14 1.75 4.58
C ILE A 34 3.45 1.11 4.99
N VAL A 35 4.11 0.44 4.05
CA VAL A 35 5.40 -0.20 4.26
C VAL A 35 6.37 0.18 3.15
N TYR A 36 7.67 0.09 3.42
CA TYR A 36 8.71 0.30 2.41
C TYR A 36 9.36 -1.01 2.07
N PHE A 37 9.51 -1.28 0.77
CA PHE A 37 10.27 -2.42 0.30
C PHE A 37 11.74 -2.29 0.72
N ARG A 38 12.28 -3.39 1.28
CA ARG A 38 13.69 -3.56 1.61
C ARG A 38 14.31 -4.55 0.65
N ARG A 39 15.34 -4.12 -0.07
CA ARG A 39 16.09 -4.99 -0.99
C ARG A 39 16.85 -6.03 -0.20
N TYR A 40 16.88 -7.24 -0.73
CA TYR A 40 17.75 -8.31 -0.24
C TYR A 40 18.73 -8.78 -1.32
N ILE A 41 18.54 -8.35 -2.57
CA ILE A 41 19.50 -8.54 -3.65
C ILE A 41 20.39 -7.30 -3.72
N GLY A 42 21.70 -7.51 -3.55
CA GLY A 42 22.69 -6.43 -3.59
C GLY A 42 22.84 -5.73 -2.24
N ALA A 43 22.90 -4.40 -2.26
CA ALA A 43 23.00 -3.60 -1.04
C ALA A 43 21.66 -3.63 -0.29
N ASP A 44 21.73 -3.81 1.01
CA ASP A 44 20.59 -3.69 1.92
C ASP A 44 20.11 -2.23 1.94
N SER A 45 19.08 -1.95 1.13
CA SER A 45 18.54 -0.61 0.92
C SER A 45 17.02 -0.61 0.89
N ALA A 46 16.42 0.53 1.17
CA ALA A 46 14.98 0.74 1.06
C ALA A 46 14.71 1.86 0.03
N PRO A 47 14.75 1.57 -1.28
CA PRO A 47 14.82 2.59 -2.34
C PRO A 47 13.70 3.63 -2.26
N GLY A 48 12.46 3.17 -2.01
CA GLY A 48 11.31 4.06 -1.84
C GLY A 48 11.44 5.00 -0.64
N ARG A 49 11.96 4.48 0.49
CA ARG A 49 12.16 5.25 1.72
C ARG A 49 13.28 6.26 1.56
N GLU A 50 14.42 5.83 1.05
CA GLU A 50 15.60 6.65 0.80
C GLU A 50 15.28 7.79 -0.16
N TYR A 51 14.61 7.47 -1.27
CA TYR A 51 14.16 8.48 -2.22
C TYR A 51 13.24 9.50 -1.55
N LEU A 52 12.20 9.05 -0.85
CA LEU A 52 11.25 9.94 -0.15
C LEU A 52 11.95 10.83 0.87
N GLN A 53 12.92 10.31 1.61
CA GLN A 53 13.69 11.06 2.59
C GLN A 53 14.59 12.12 1.94
N GLY A 54 15.14 11.85 0.76
CA GLY A 54 15.96 12.77 -0.02
C GLY A 54 15.20 13.92 -0.69
N LEU A 55 13.87 13.89 -0.72
CA LEU A 55 13.06 14.92 -1.37
C LEU A 55 13.02 16.25 -0.60
N PRO A 56 12.80 17.39 -1.31
CA PRO A 56 12.55 18.67 -0.65
C PRO A 56 11.39 18.57 0.36
N THR A 57 11.53 19.25 1.50
CA THR A 57 10.61 19.11 2.65
C THR A 57 9.13 19.18 2.28
N LYS A 58 8.74 20.13 1.42
CA LYS A 58 7.34 20.28 0.98
C LYS A 58 6.88 19.09 0.13
N VAL A 59 7.71 18.64 -0.81
CA VAL A 59 7.41 17.49 -1.67
C VAL A 59 7.25 16.22 -0.82
N ARG A 60 8.20 15.97 0.08
CA ARG A 60 8.16 14.84 1.02
C ARG A 60 6.87 14.85 1.86
N ALA A 61 6.55 15.99 2.48
CA ALA A 61 5.35 16.13 3.29
C ALA A 61 4.06 15.87 2.50
N THR A 62 3.97 16.39 1.27
CA THR A 62 2.82 16.15 0.39
C THR A 62 2.69 14.67 0.00
N MET A 63 3.79 14.01 -0.36
CA MET A 63 3.79 12.58 -0.68
C MET A 63 3.39 11.73 0.52
N SER A 64 3.96 11.98 1.70
CA SER A 64 3.58 11.28 2.94
C SER A 64 2.09 11.47 3.27
N ALA A 65 1.58 12.69 3.15
CA ALA A 65 0.17 12.98 3.39
C ALA A 65 -0.74 12.23 2.40
N CYS A 66 -0.35 12.16 1.13
CA CYS A 66 -1.06 11.39 0.12
C CYS A 66 -1.08 9.90 0.46
N LEU A 67 0.07 9.29 0.78
CA LEU A 67 0.15 7.89 1.20
C LEU A 67 -0.74 7.60 2.40
N ILE A 68 -0.74 8.46 3.42
CA ILE A 68 -1.61 8.32 4.61
C ILE A 68 -3.09 8.38 4.24
N ALA A 69 -3.49 9.32 3.37
CA ALA A 69 -4.86 9.45 2.92
C ALA A 69 -5.32 8.24 2.09
N VAL A 70 -4.46 7.80 1.16
CA VAL A 70 -4.69 6.61 0.33
C VAL A 70 -4.80 5.38 1.22
N ALA A 71 -3.90 5.18 2.18
CA ALA A 71 -3.90 4.00 3.05
C ALA A 71 -5.12 3.92 3.99
N LYS A 72 -5.65 5.07 4.43
CA LYS A 72 -6.88 5.11 5.26
C LYS A 72 -8.17 4.82 4.49
N THR A 73 -8.10 4.84 3.16
CA THR A 73 -9.23 4.65 2.25
C THR A 73 -8.94 3.42 1.38
N PRO A 74 -9.90 2.77 0.72
CA PRO A 74 -9.55 1.77 -0.29
C PRO A 74 -8.71 2.42 -1.42
N PRO A 75 -7.44 2.06 -1.64
CA PRO A 75 -6.57 2.76 -2.59
C PRO A 75 -7.11 2.76 -4.03
N LYS A 76 -7.86 1.71 -4.38
CA LYS A 76 -8.51 1.57 -5.69
C LYS A 76 -9.65 2.57 -5.93
N ARG A 77 -10.23 3.14 -4.88
CA ARG A 77 -11.37 4.08 -4.93
C ARG A 77 -10.96 5.50 -4.57
N PHE A 78 -9.70 5.72 -4.21
CA PHE A 78 -9.22 7.01 -3.76
C PHE A 78 -9.16 8.00 -4.92
N ALA A 79 -10.07 8.98 -4.91
CA ALA A 79 -10.06 10.11 -5.85
C ALA A 79 -8.98 11.11 -5.40
N GLY A 80 -7.72 10.81 -5.70
CA GLY A 80 -6.56 11.52 -5.12
C GLY A 80 -6.23 12.90 -5.69
N GLY A 81 -7.19 13.59 -6.31
CA GLY A 81 -6.99 14.95 -6.82
C GLY A 81 -5.82 15.09 -7.81
N GLY A 82 -5.45 14.02 -8.50
CA GLY A 82 -4.28 13.94 -9.40
C GLY A 82 -2.96 13.58 -8.72
N TYR A 83 -2.92 13.48 -7.38
CA TYR A 83 -1.74 13.03 -6.64
C TYR A 83 -1.59 11.51 -6.61
N TRP A 84 -2.66 10.74 -6.77
CA TRP A 84 -2.64 9.27 -6.73
C TRP A 84 -3.30 8.71 -7.99
N GLU A 85 -2.61 7.82 -8.68
CA GLU A 85 -3.06 7.30 -9.97
C GLU A 85 -2.75 5.81 -10.11
N ALA A 86 -3.72 5.08 -10.67
CA ALA A 86 -3.50 3.73 -11.15
C ALA A 86 -2.77 3.78 -12.49
N MET A 87 -1.69 3.02 -12.63
CA MET A 87 -0.94 2.96 -13.87
C MET A 87 -1.56 1.93 -14.83
N HIS A 88 -1.27 2.08 -16.11
CA HIS A 88 -1.83 1.26 -17.20
C HIS A 88 -0.72 0.67 -18.08
N GLY A 89 -1.09 -0.18 -19.04
CA GLY A 89 -0.15 -0.79 -19.98
C GLY A 89 0.79 -1.76 -19.28
N SER A 90 2.10 -1.67 -19.56
CA SER A 90 3.15 -2.50 -18.95
C SER A 90 3.24 -2.34 -17.43
N MET A 91 2.71 -1.24 -16.90
CA MET A 91 2.64 -0.91 -15.48
C MET A 91 1.28 -1.22 -14.85
N THR A 92 0.42 -2.00 -15.51
CA THR A 92 -0.87 -2.42 -14.92
C THR A 92 -0.64 -3.12 -13.56
N GLY A 93 -1.43 -2.74 -12.56
CA GLY A 93 -1.27 -3.23 -11.18
C GLY A 93 -0.28 -2.42 -10.34
N TRP A 94 0.40 -1.44 -10.94
CA TRP A 94 1.16 -0.41 -10.23
C TRP A 94 0.30 0.82 -9.98
N PHE A 95 0.69 1.56 -8.95
CA PHE A 95 0.13 2.84 -8.62
C PHE A 95 1.26 3.85 -8.42
N GLU A 96 0.95 5.14 -8.56
CA GLU A 96 1.93 6.17 -8.28
C GLU A 96 1.38 7.34 -7.48
N VAL A 97 2.22 7.86 -6.59
CA VAL A 97 2.06 9.20 -6.02
C VAL A 97 2.80 10.21 -6.89
N ARG A 98 2.12 11.27 -7.33
CA ARG A 98 2.64 12.32 -8.22
C ARG A 98 2.74 13.63 -7.46
N VAL A 99 3.93 14.22 -7.30
CA VAL A 99 4.07 15.56 -6.72
C VAL A 99 5.08 16.38 -7.51
N ASP A 100 4.76 17.65 -7.75
CA ASP A 100 5.65 18.60 -8.41
C ASP A 100 6.52 19.32 -7.37
N GLY A 101 7.80 19.42 -7.68
CA GLY A 101 8.81 20.04 -6.84
C GLY A 101 9.41 21.32 -7.43
N PRO A 102 10.36 21.93 -6.71
CA PRO A 102 11.12 23.08 -7.20
C PRO A 102 11.80 22.81 -8.55
N GLY A 103 12.06 23.88 -9.31
CA GLY A 103 12.71 23.76 -10.62
C GLY A 103 11.87 23.07 -11.68
N ARG A 104 10.54 22.96 -11.47
CA ARG A 104 9.61 22.23 -12.35
C ARG A 104 10.02 20.77 -12.50
N THR A 105 10.36 20.13 -11.38
CA THR A 105 10.70 18.71 -11.34
C THR A 105 9.46 17.91 -10.96
N HIS A 106 9.16 16.87 -11.72
CA HIS A 106 8.10 15.92 -11.40
C HIS A 106 8.67 14.75 -10.61
N HIS A 107 8.18 14.56 -9.39
CA HIS A 107 8.54 13.43 -8.54
C HIS A 107 7.42 12.39 -8.58
N ARG A 108 7.81 11.11 -8.69
CA ARG A 108 6.91 9.95 -8.61
C ARG A 108 7.40 8.99 -7.53
N LEU A 109 6.46 8.43 -6.76
CA LEU A 109 6.67 7.23 -5.96
C LEU A 109 5.85 6.09 -6.55
N PHE A 110 6.50 4.97 -6.83
CA PHE A 110 5.86 3.79 -7.40
C PHE A 110 5.49 2.82 -6.28
N CYS A 111 4.22 2.42 -6.28
CA CYS A 111 3.62 1.64 -5.22
C CYS A 111 2.95 0.37 -5.75
N ARG A 112 2.88 -0.64 -4.89
CA ARG A 112 2.11 -1.87 -5.08
C ARG A 112 1.09 -2.03 -3.96
N LEU A 113 -0.01 -2.71 -4.26
CA LEU A 113 -0.95 -3.19 -3.25
C LEU A 113 -0.73 -4.68 -3.06
N ASP A 114 -0.64 -5.12 -1.81
CA ASP A 114 -0.40 -6.53 -1.46
C ASP A 114 -1.43 -7.01 -0.44
N TYR A 115 -2.13 -8.08 -0.78
CA TYR A 115 -3.20 -8.68 0.02
C TYR A 115 -2.79 -10.01 0.62
N ASP A 116 -1.60 -10.51 0.27
CA ASP A 116 -1.16 -11.87 0.55
C ASP A 116 0.13 -11.91 1.41
N ALA A 117 0.57 -10.78 1.95
CA ALA A 117 1.77 -10.69 2.79
C ALA A 117 1.60 -11.49 4.10
N GLU A 118 2.48 -12.47 4.33
CA GLU A 118 2.48 -13.27 5.56
C GLU A 118 2.92 -12.45 6.77
N GLY A 119 2.25 -12.66 7.91
CA GLY A 119 2.53 -11.95 9.15
C GLY A 119 1.86 -10.59 9.29
N TYR A 120 0.98 -10.20 8.35
CA TYR A 120 0.23 -8.95 8.38
C TYR A 120 -1.27 -9.20 8.37
N ASP A 121 -1.98 -8.57 9.32
CA ASP A 121 -3.45 -8.65 9.44
C ASP A 121 -4.18 -7.64 8.54
N LYS A 122 -3.44 -6.77 7.84
CA LYS A 122 -3.96 -5.70 6.97
C LYS A 122 -3.35 -5.83 5.58
N PRO A 123 -4.05 -5.37 4.52
CA PRO A 123 -3.42 -5.24 3.22
C PRO A 123 -2.31 -4.19 3.26
N LEU A 124 -1.30 -4.32 2.41
CA LEU A 124 -0.15 -3.41 2.39
C LEU A 124 -0.23 -2.45 1.20
N LEU A 125 0.03 -1.17 1.47
CA LEU A 125 0.41 -0.17 0.49
C LEU A 125 1.94 -0.09 0.52
N VAL A 126 2.57 -0.78 -0.44
CA VAL A 126 4.01 -0.96 -0.49
C VAL A 126 4.63 0.12 -1.36
N VAL A 127 5.51 0.93 -0.78
CA VAL A 127 6.34 1.87 -1.55
C VAL A 127 7.59 1.12 -2.03
N ILE A 128 7.70 0.94 -3.35
CA ILE A 128 8.80 0.17 -3.96
C ILE A 128 10.02 1.07 -4.20
N THR A 129 9.82 2.16 -4.93
CA THR A 129 10.90 3.09 -5.32
C THR A 129 10.32 4.45 -5.69
N GLY A 130 11.18 5.43 -5.98
CA GLY A 130 10.77 6.71 -6.54
C GLY A 130 11.75 7.23 -7.58
N MET A 131 11.23 8.06 -8.48
CA MET A 131 12.00 8.66 -9.57
C MET A 131 11.58 10.11 -9.81
N SER A 132 12.51 10.91 -10.30
CA SER A 132 12.31 12.31 -10.68
C SER A 132 12.53 12.49 -12.17
N LYS A 133 11.79 13.40 -12.79
CA LYS A 133 12.08 13.85 -14.15
C LYS A 133 11.82 15.34 -14.33
N PRO A 134 12.52 16.03 -15.25
CA PRO A 134 12.21 17.41 -15.59
C PRO A 134 10.81 17.57 -16.19
N PHE A 135 10.24 18.77 -16.09
CA PHE A 135 8.98 19.11 -16.74
C PHE A 135 8.99 18.79 -18.24
N ARG A 136 7.86 18.31 -18.78
CA ARG A 136 7.68 17.95 -20.22
C ARG A 136 8.60 16.85 -20.75
N THR A 137 9.25 16.08 -19.88
CA THR A 137 9.93 14.83 -20.27
C THR A 137 9.08 13.62 -19.90
N THR A 138 9.43 12.43 -20.37
CA THR A 138 8.81 11.14 -20.01
C THR A 138 9.86 10.20 -19.44
N PHE A 139 9.43 9.29 -18.56
CA PHE A 139 10.28 8.13 -18.25
C PHE A 139 10.33 7.24 -19.48
N SER A 140 11.46 6.57 -19.67
CA SER A 140 11.65 5.56 -20.71
C SER A 140 11.03 4.23 -20.31
N GLU A 141 10.90 3.30 -21.27
CA GLU A 141 10.48 1.93 -20.95
C GLU A 141 11.52 1.21 -20.09
N ASP A 142 12.80 1.53 -20.23
CA ASP A 142 13.87 0.96 -19.39
C ASP A 142 13.75 1.43 -17.94
N ASP A 143 13.37 2.69 -17.71
CA ASP A 143 13.07 3.19 -16.35
C ASP A 143 11.92 2.38 -15.73
N TYR A 144 10.86 2.11 -16.50
CA TYR A 144 9.73 1.30 -16.05
C TYR A 144 10.10 -0.18 -15.89
N ALA A 145 11.03 -0.72 -16.69
CA ALA A 145 11.57 -2.05 -16.50
C ALA A 145 12.32 -2.16 -15.17
N ALA A 146 13.18 -1.20 -14.84
CA ALA A 146 13.90 -1.17 -13.56
C ALA A 146 12.94 -1.07 -12.35
N VAL A 147 11.86 -0.29 -12.45
CA VAL A 147 10.82 -0.26 -11.41
C VAL A 147 10.16 -1.64 -11.25
N ARG A 148 9.85 -2.31 -12.37
CA ARG A 148 9.23 -3.64 -12.35
C ARG A 148 10.13 -4.70 -11.73
N GLU A 149 11.42 -4.68 -12.05
CA GLU A 149 12.40 -5.60 -11.46
C GLU A 149 12.44 -5.48 -9.92
N LEU A 150 12.36 -4.27 -9.36
CA LEU A 150 12.25 -4.08 -7.90
C LEU A 150 10.93 -4.61 -7.34
N GLY A 151 9.84 -4.49 -8.09
CA GLY A 151 8.55 -5.09 -7.72
C GLY A 151 8.60 -6.62 -7.74
N ASP A 152 9.26 -7.20 -8.74
CA ASP A 152 9.45 -8.65 -8.84
C ASP A 152 10.33 -9.16 -7.69
N GLU A 153 11.39 -8.41 -7.33
CA GLU A 153 12.21 -8.69 -6.14
C GLU A 153 11.35 -8.66 -4.86
N TYR A 154 10.48 -7.66 -4.69
CA TYR A 154 9.54 -7.60 -3.57
C TYR A 154 8.63 -8.84 -3.48
N PHE A 155 8.06 -9.27 -4.62
CA PHE A 155 7.13 -10.40 -4.65
C PHE A 155 7.80 -11.78 -4.61
N ALA A 156 9.11 -11.87 -4.83
CA ALA A 156 9.84 -13.14 -4.89
C ALA A 156 9.95 -13.89 -3.55
N LYS A 157 9.61 -13.26 -2.42
CA LYS A 157 9.58 -13.88 -1.09
C LYS A 157 8.30 -13.57 -0.33
N ASN A 158 7.89 -14.52 0.52
CA ASN A 158 6.88 -14.34 1.56
C ASN A 158 7.34 -15.18 2.76
N PRO A 159 7.63 -14.62 3.95
CA PRO A 159 7.40 -13.24 4.39
C PRO A 159 8.11 -12.15 3.56
N ARG A 160 7.46 -11.00 3.43
CA ARG A 160 7.95 -9.85 2.64
C ARG A 160 9.19 -9.22 3.30
N SER A 161 10.13 -8.73 2.48
CA SER A 161 11.27 -7.97 2.97
C SER A 161 10.92 -6.47 3.06
N LEU A 162 10.76 -5.98 4.29
CA LEU A 162 10.20 -4.66 4.59
C LEU A 162 11.11 -3.85 5.53
N ASN A 163 10.97 -2.52 5.49
CA ASN A 163 11.67 -1.54 6.34
C ASN A 163 10.74 -0.44 6.88
#